data_AF-A0A8E6B4X2-F1
#
_entry.id   AF-A0A8E6B4X2-F1
#
_cell.length_a   1.000
_cell.length_b   1.000
_cell.length_c   1.000
_cell.angle_alpha   90.00
_cell.angle_beta   90.00
_cell.angle_gamma   90.00
#
_symmetry.space_group_name_H-M   'P 1'
#
loop_
_entity.id
_entity.type
_entity.pdbx_description
1 polymer ?
#
loop_
_entity_poly.entity_id
_entity_poly.type
_entity_poly.pdbx_seq_one_letter_code
_entity_poly.pdbx_strand_id
1 'polypeptide(L)'
;MNVIFGRWFQKCKSRIERRLAKREAAMTFAPSFDASNIHYEVSERVGAISCGGLGAMHLLARRIGLIDDIDEKLHLLQFQRPYSESDHVLAIAYNSLCGGTCLQDMELRRTDENFLNALGTQRFPDPTTSGDFCRRFDSGSIQALIDAFNQTRLRVWSKQPDSFWECAKIDADGSFTQTRGERKAGMDINYNRDWCYHPLAVTLANTGETLSIVNRPGNRPSHEGAAVELDRALLLCLQAGFRRIVFRGDTDFSQTTRLDGWDANAKVRFYFGYDSKQNLEAIAEKLPEAAWHKLELSRAILGESEVATPTGKHQGADRPRAGIRKCEVDLRSGGRVRVPTDRLPKGVSPGGDSQESFRGKRRIRSVSGRTLFLLHHQRPGVHGRRSRLRSQRSLQSGKSDKRSSRAVAGPCTRRCTIWKAIGRTW
;
A
#
# COMPACT_ATOMS: atom_id res chain seq x y z
N MET A 1 -7.91 21.04 -12.91
CA MET A 1 -8.37 21.49 -11.58
C MET A 1 -8.51 23.00 -11.61
N ASN A 2 -9.65 23.57 -11.22
CA ASN A 2 -9.99 24.98 -11.44
C ASN A 2 -9.07 25.92 -10.64
N VAL A 3 -8.52 26.99 -11.27
CA VAL A 3 -7.49 27.88 -10.70
C VAL A 3 -7.91 28.52 -9.38
N ILE A 4 -9.22 28.74 -9.20
CA ILE A 4 -9.84 29.30 -8.00
C ILE A 4 -9.61 28.40 -6.78
N PHE A 5 -9.80 27.08 -6.92
CA PHE A 5 -9.61 26.12 -5.82
C PHE A 5 -8.14 26.03 -5.41
N GLY A 6 -7.22 26.08 -6.37
CA GLY A 6 -5.77 26.06 -6.08
C GLY A 6 -5.33 27.25 -5.23
N ARG A 7 -5.79 28.46 -5.57
CA ARG A 7 -5.47 29.69 -4.81
C ARG A 7 -6.07 29.67 -3.41
N TRP A 8 -7.32 29.24 -3.27
CA TRP A 8 -7.97 29.12 -1.97
C TRP A 8 -7.21 28.15 -1.06
N PHE A 9 -6.82 27.00 -1.59
CA PHE A 9 -6.10 25.97 -0.84
C PHE A 9 -4.73 26.44 -0.36
N GLN A 10 -3.96 27.12 -1.21
CA GLN A 10 -2.68 27.71 -0.80
C GLN A 10 -2.85 28.74 0.30
N LYS A 11 -3.87 29.60 0.22
CA LYS A 11 -4.16 30.58 1.26
C LYS A 11 -4.47 29.92 2.61
N CYS A 12 -5.23 28.83 2.61
CA CYS A 12 -5.50 28.04 3.82
C CYS A 12 -4.22 27.41 4.39
N LYS A 13 -3.37 26.79 3.55
CA LYS A 13 -2.09 26.22 3.97
C LYS A 13 -1.17 27.26 4.63
N SER A 14 -0.98 28.40 3.99
CA SER A 14 -0.11 29.46 4.53
C SER A 14 -0.64 30.07 5.83
N ARG A 15 -1.95 30.00 6.10
CA ARG A 15 -2.52 30.40 7.41
C ARG A 15 -2.18 29.37 8.49
N ILE A 16 -2.27 28.08 8.19
CA ILE A 16 -1.92 26.99 9.11
C ILE A 16 -0.41 27.02 9.41
N GLU A 17 0.44 27.16 8.39
CA GLU A 17 1.89 27.29 8.55
C GLU A 17 2.26 28.44 9.49
N ARG A 18 1.60 29.59 9.34
CA ARG A 18 1.79 30.73 10.25
C ARG A 18 1.36 30.44 11.69
N ARG A 19 0.31 29.65 11.91
CA ARG A 19 -0.15 29.23 13.25
C ARG A 19 0.78 28.21 13.90
N LEU A 20 1.40 27.34 13.10
CA LEU A 20 2.31 26.29 13.56
C LEU A 20 3.79 26.75 13.64
N ALA A 21 4.12 27.90 13.07
CA ALA A 21 5.47 28.45 13.11
C ALA A 21 5.92 28.62 14.57
N LYS A 22 7.10 28.07 14.90
CA LYS A 22 7.71 28.22 16.22
C LYS A 22 7.98 29.70 16.46
N ARG A 23 7.21 30.28 17.39
CA ARG A 23 7.43 31.62 17.94
C ARG A 23 7.64 31.47 19.43
N GLU A 24 8.46 32.33 20.03
CA GLU A 24 8.53 32.46 21.47
C GLU A 24 7.14 32.91 21.98
N ALA A 25 6.39 31.96 22.51
CA ALA A 25 5.12 32.24 23.17
C ALA A 25 5.42 32.69 24.59
N ALA A 26 4.82 33.79 25.03
CA ALA A 26 4.89 34.22 26.42
C ALA A 26 4.42 33.09 27.34
N MET A 27 5.13 32.85 28.45
CA MET A 27 4.70 31.87 29.45
C MET A 27 3.31 32.26 29.94
N THR A 28 2.32 31.45 29.57
CA THR A 28 0.92 31.64 29.97
C THR A 28 0.48 30.41 30.77
N PHE A 29 -0.16 30.63 31.91
CA PHE A 29 -0.68 29.55 32.77
C PHE A 29 -2.13 29.15 32.43
N ALA A 30 -2.77 29.86 31.49
CA ALA A 30 -4.13 29.56 31.04
C ALA A 30 -4.14 28.46 29.95
N PRO A 31 -5.18 27.60 29.90
CA PRO A 31 -5.35 26.63 28.82
C PRO A 31 -5.43 27.31 27.44
N SER A 32 -4.78 26.75 26.42
CA SER A 32 -4.80 27.32 25.06
C SER A 32 -6.12 27.12 24.30
N PHE A 33 -7.01 26.27 24.79
CA PHE A 33 -8.34 26.05 24.22
C PHE A 33 -9.35 26.89 24.99
N ASP A 34 -9.81 27.99 24.39
CA ASP A 34 -10.67 28.99 25.05
C ASP A 34 -12.12 28.99 24.52
N ALA A 35 -12.34 28.49 23.30
CA ALA A 35 -13.65 28.28 22.65
C ALA A 35 -14.76 29.27 23.06
N SER A 36 -14.62 30.56 22.71
CA SER A 36 -15.56 31.61 23.14
C SER A 36 -16.84 31.72 22.29
N ASN A 37 -16.80 31.37 21.00
CA ASN A 37 -17.96 31.40 20.08
C ASN A 37 -17.81 30.35 18.97
N ILE A 38 -18.22 29.10 19.24
CA ILE A 38 -18.29 28.05 18.21
C ILE A 38 -19.55 28.27 17.37
N HIS A 39 -19.36 28.63 16.09
CA HIS A 39 -20.46 28.73 15.14
C HIS A 39 -20.72 27.37 14.49
N TYR A 40 -21.96 26.89 14.59
CA TYR A 40 -22.43 25.72 13.86
C TYR A 40 -23.22 26.18 12.64
N GLU A 41 -22.84 25.67 11.46
CA GLU A 41 -23.57 25.88 10.22
C GLU A 41 -24.15 24.55 9.78
N VAL A 42 -25.47 24.50 9.55
CA VAL A 42 -26.18 23.33 9.04
C VAL A 42 -26.68 23.67 7.65
N SER A 43 -26.32 22.86 6.66
CA SER A 43 -26.71 23.04 5.26
C SER A 43 -27.26 21.74 4.70
N GLU A 44 -28.53 21.73 4.32
CA GLU A 44 -29.15 20.59 3.61
C GLU A 44 -28.68 20.51 2.15
N ARG A 45 -28.18 21.63 1.59
CA ARG A 45 -27.78 21.70 0.17
C ARG A 45 -26.35 21.21 -0.06
N VAL A 46 -25.52 21.21 0.97
CA VAL A 46 -24.08 20.92 0.86
C VAL A 46 -23.75 19.76 1.79
N GLY A 47 -23.78 18.56 1.22
CA GLY A 47 -23.24 17.37 1.85
C GLY A 47 -21.73 17.29 1.68
N ALA A 48 -21.04 16.81 2.72
CA ALA A 48 -19.60 16.60 2.68
C ALA A 48 -19.25 15.21 3.20
N ILE A 49 -18.27 14.60 2.55
CA ILE A 49 -17.62 13.37 3.02
C ILE A 49 -16.18 13.69 3.39
N SER A 50 -15.70 13.07 4.47
CA SER A 50 -14.30 13.25 4.92
C SER A 50 -13.27 12.73 3.90
N CYS A 51 -13.70 11.83 3.01
CA CYS A 51 -12.90 11.09 2.04
C CYS A 51 -13.29 11.38 0.59
N GLY A 52 -13.14 12.65 0.13
CA GLY A 52 -13.55 13.07 -1.22
C GLY A 52 -12.92 12.29 -2.40
N GLY A 53 -11.80 11.59 -2.19
CA GLY A 53 -11.19 10.73 -3.21
C GLY A 53 -11.96 9.44 -3.51
N LEU A 54 -12.89 9.03 -2.64
CA LEU A 54 -13.64 7.78 -2.80
C LEU A 54 -14.42 7.73 -4.11
N GLY A 55 -15.11 8.82 -4.47
CA GLY A 55 -15.89 8.88 -5.70
C GLY A 55 -15.02 8.67 -6.95
N ALA A 56 -13.79 9.19 -6.95
CA ALA A 56 -12.85 8.96 -8.04
C ALA A 56 -12.42 7.49 -8.14
N MET A 57 -12.19 6.83 -7.00
CA MET A 57 -11.83 5.40 -6.95
C MET A 57 -12.97 4.50 -7.38
N HIS A 58 -14.21 4.79 -6.95
CA HIS A 58 -15.39 4.03 -7.39
C HIS A 58 -15.65 4.18 -8.89
N LEU A 59 -15.58 5.42 -9.40
CA LEU A 59 -15.71 5.67 -10.85
C LEU A 59 -14.60 5.01 -11.66
N LEU A 60 -13.37 4.95 -11.13
CA LEU A 60 -12.27 4.22 -11.76
C LEU A 60 -12.61 2.73 -11.85
N ALA A 61 -12.95 2.08 -10.72
CA ALA A 61 -13.28 0.66 -10.67
C ALA A 61 -14.40 0.30 -11.66
N ARG A 62 -15.44 1.12 -11.75
CA ARG A 62 -16.53 0.95 -12.71
C ARG A 62 -16.06 1.12 -14.16
N ARG A 63 -15.26 2.13 -14.46
CA ARG A 63 -14.82 2.43 -15.84
C ARG A 63 -13.84 1.40 -16.40
N ILE A 64 -13.02 0.78 -15.56
CA ILE A 64 -12.08 -0.26 -15.99
C ILE A 64 -12.71 -1.66 -16.06
N GLY A 65 -13.99 -1.78 -15.65
CA GLY A 65 -14.72 -3.06 -15.64
C GLY A 65 -14.33 -3.98 -14.48
N LEU A 66 -13.72 -3.46 -13.40
CA LEU A 66 -13.30 -4.28 -12.26
C LEU A 66 -14.49 -4.91 -11.54
N ILE A 67 -15.58 -4.16 -11.44
CA ILE A 67 -16.81 -4.60 -10.77
C ILE A 67 -17.38 -5.82 -11.50
N ASP A 68 -17.53 -5.69 -12.82
CA ASP A 68 -18.07 -6.75 -13.67
C ASP A 68 -17.18 -8.00 -13.68
N ASP A 69 -15.84 -7.83 -13.75
CA ASP A 69 -14.92 -8.97 -13.71
C ASP A 69 -14.99 -9.73 -12.37
N ILE A 70 -15.18 -9.02 -11.24
CA ILE A 70 -15.32 -9.67 -9.93
C ILE A 70 -16.60 -10.49 -9.89
N ASP A 71 -17.73 -9.92 -10.32
CA ASP A 71 -19.01 -10.61 -10.31
C ASP A 71 -19.09 -11.77 -11.31
N GLU A 72 -18.29 -11.74 -12.39
CA GLU A 72 -18.15 -12.85 -13.34
C GLU A 72 -17.31 -14.01 -12.78
N LYS A 73 -16.24 -13.72 -12.01
CA LYS A 73 -15.28 -14.74 -11.57
C LYS A 73 -15.54 -15.26 -10.17
N LEU A 74 -16.14 -14.46 -9.30
CA LEU A 74 -16.32 -14.78 -7.89
C LEU A 74 -17.78 -15.13 -7.62
N HIS A 75 -18.01 -16.35 -7.16
CA HIS A 75 -19.35 -16.87 -6.86
C HIS A 75 -19.36 -17.49 -5.45
N LEU A 76 -19.48 -16.63 -4.44
CA LEU A 76 -19.47 -17.02 -3.02
C LEU A 76 -20.86 -16.96 -2.39
N LEU A 77 -21.75 -16.14 -2.95
CA LEU A 77 -23.09 -15.95 -2.46
C LEU A 77 -24.03 -16.93 -3.17
N GLN A 78 -24.89 -17.60 -2.39
CA GLN A 78 -25.96 -18.41 -2.97
C GLN A 78 -27.04 -17.54 -3.63
N PHE A 79 -27.28 -16.36 -3.06
CA PHE A 79 -28.22 -15.38 -3.57
C PHE A 79 -27.62 -13.98 -3.43
N GLN A 80 -27.56 -13.24 -4.53
CA GLN A 80 -27.08 -11.86 -4.56
C GLN A 80 -28.19 -10.90 -4.14
N ARG A 81 -28.50 -10.87 -2.83
CA ARG A 81 -29.51 -9.96 -2.26
C ARG A 81 -29.10 -9.51 -0.86
N PRO A 82 -28.99 -8.20 -0.57
CA PRO A 82 -29.05 -7.05 -1.49
C PRO A 82 -27.71 -6.75 -2.19
N TYR A 83 -26.65 -7.53 -1.93
CA TYR A 83 -25.29 -7.28 -2.38
C TYR A 83 -24.83 -8.33 -3.39
N SER A 84 -24.00 -7.89 -4.33
CA SER A 84 -23.15 -8.74 -5.16
C SER A 84 -21.81 -9.04 -4.46
N GLU A 85 -21.03 -9.95 -5.03
CA GLU A 85 -19.66 -10.23 -4.60
C GLU A 85 -18.77 -8.99 -4.67
N SER A 86 -18.86 -8.24 -5.77
CA SER A 86 -18.11 -7.00 -5.98
C SER A 86 -18.45 -5.95 -4.92
N ASP A 87 -19.72 -5.81 -4.52
CA ASP A 87 -20.13 -4.90 -3.45
C ASP A 87 -19.41 -5.19 -2.14
N HIS A 88 -19.27 -6.47 -1.76
CA HIS A 88 -18.55 -6.85 -0.55
C HIS A 88 -17.05 -6.58 -0.65
N VAL A 89 -16.43 -6.95 -1.78
CA VAL A 89 -14.99 -6.70 -2.01
C VAL A 89 -14.70 -5.21 -1.98
N LEU A 90 -15.50 -4.40 -2.68
CA LEU A 90 -15.38 -2.95 -2.70
C LEU A 90 -15.67 -2.33 -1.33
N ALA A 91 -16.64 -2.83 -0.59
CA ALA A 91 -16.95 -2.32 0.75
C ALA A 91 -15.74 -2.45 1.70
N ILE A 92 -15.06 -3.60 1.68
CA ILE A 92 -13.84 -3.84 2.47
C ILE A 92 -12.72 -2.89 2.00
N ALA A 93 -12.49 -2.79 0.69
CA ALA A 93 -11.47 -1.90 0.13
C ALA A 93 -11.74 -0.41 0.46
N TYR A 94 -12.99 0.04 0.34
CA TYR A 94 -13.41 1.41 0.62
C TYR A 94 -13.30 1.73 2.10
N ASN A 95 -13.60 0.78 2.98
CA ASN A 95 -13.38 0.95 4.41
C ASN A 95 -11.91 1.30 4.69
N SER A 96 -10.96 0.53 4.13
CA SER A 96 -9.53 0.81 4.27
C SER A 96 -9.11 2.14 3.62
N LEU A 97 -9.59 2.46 2.42
CA LEU A 97 -9.30 3.73 1.74
C LEU A 97 -9.82 4.95 2.53
N CYS A 98 -10.89 4.77 3.30
CA CYS A 98 -11.48 5.81 4.16
C CYS A 98 -10.90 5.80 5.58
N GLY A 99 -9.71 5.20 5.77
CA GLY A 99 -8.98 5.19 7.04
C GLY A 99 -9.47 4.15 8.05
N GLY A 100 -10.36 3.23 7.65
CA GLY A 100 -10.76 2.10 8.47
C GLY A 100 -9.58 1.14 8.70
N THR A 101 -9.47 0.65 9.92
CA THR A 101 -8.43 -0.28 10.37
C THR A 101 -8.98 -1.67 10.72
N CYS A 102 -10.29 -1.78 10.90
CA CYS A 102 -11.00 -3.03 11.16
C CYS A 102 -12.37 -3.04 10.48
N LEU A 103 -13.00 -4.22 10.39
CA LEU A 103 -14.34 -4.34 9.79
C LEU A 103 -15.41 -3.56 10.57
N GLN A 104 -15.25 -3.39 11.88
CA GLN A 104 -16.17 -2.60 12.71
C GLN A 104 -16.23 -1.13 12.27
N ASP A 105 -15.16 -0.60 11.68
CA ASP A 105 -15.13 0.78 11.18
C ASP A 105 -16.09 1.00 9.99
N MET A 106 -16.60 -0.08 9.38
CA MET A 106 -17.65 -0.01 8.35
C MET A 106 -18.95 0.59 8.91
N GLU A 107 -19.19 0.53 10.23
CA GLU A 107 -20.39 1.14 10.83
C GLU A 107 -20.37 2.67 10.72
N LEU A 108 -19.18 3.28 10.72
CA LEU A 108 -19.02 4.71 10.46
C LEU A 108 -19.38 5.08 9.01
N ARG A 109 -19.34 4.12 8.08
CA ARG A 109 -19.72 4.32 6.68
C ARG A 109 -21.22 4.11 6.49
N ARG A 110 -21.79 3.13 7.20
CA ARG A 110 -23.23 2.81 7.18
C ARG A 110 -24.10 3.92 7.73
N THR A 111 -23.58 4.69 8.67
CA THR A 111 -24.31 5.78 9.34
C THR A 111 -24.05 7.15 8.69
N ASP A 112 -23.24 7.23 7.63
CA ASP A 112 -22.92 8.47 6.92
C ASP A 112 -23.78 8.57 5.65
N GLU A 113 -24.84 9.37 5.71
CA GLU A 113 -25.76 9.61 4.59
C GLU A 113 -25.04 10.16 3.35
N ASN A 114 -24.10 11.10 3.53
CA ASN A 114 -23.37 11.70 2.42
C ASN A 114 -22.45 10.68 1.74
N PHE A 115 -21.88 9.76 2.51
CA PHE A 115 -21.10 8.64 1.99
C PHE A 115 -21.96 7.70 1.14
N LEU A 116 -23.13 7.31 1.65
CA LEU A 116 -24.06 6.44 0.91
C LEU A 116 -24.56 7.11 -0.37
N ASN A 117 -24.93 8.39 -0.29
CA ASN A 117 -25.33 9.20 -1.44
C ASN A 117 -24.20 9.34 -2.47
N ALA A 118 -22.95 9.50 -2.03
CA ALA A 118 -21.80 9.60 -2.92
C ALA A 118 -21.51 8.30 -3.68
N LEU A 119 -21.77 7.14 -3.07
CA LEU A 119 -21.69 5.84 -3.73
C LEU A 119 -22.97 5.47 -4.50
N GLY A 120 -24.06 6.22 -4.31
CA GLY A 120 -25.36 5.90 -4.90
C GLY A 120 -25.97 4.61 -4.35
N THR A 121 -25.58 4.18 -3.15
CA THR A 121 -26.07 2.95 -2.53
C THR A 121 -27.10 3.24 -1.44
N GLN A 122 -28.11 2.37 -1.32
CA GLN A 122 -29.09 2.45 -0.24
C GLN A 122 -28.54 1.92 1.08
N ARG A 123 -27.63 0.93 1.02
CA ARG A 123 -27.09 0.23 2.19
C ARG A 123 -25.64 -0.16 1.94
N PHE A 124 -24.83 -0.10 2.97
CA PHE A 124 -23.45 -0.58 2.96
C PHE A 124 -23.35 -1.85 3.80
N PRO A 125 -22.61 -2.90 3.42
CA PRO A 125 -22.51 -4.14 4.19
C PRO A 125 -22.15 -3.89 5.67
N ASP A 126 -22.85 -4.54 6.60
CA ASP A 126 -22.47 -4.46 8.02
C ASP A 126 -21.19 -5.26 8.31
N PRO A 127 -20.50 -4.96 9.42
CA PRO A 127 -19.27 -5.65 9.79
C PRO A 127 -19.41 -7.18 9.90
N THR A 128 -20.56 -7.67 10.38
CA THR A 128 -20.79 -9.11 10.57
C THR A 128 -21.03 -9.81 9.24
N THR A 129 -21.84 -9.25 8.36
CA THR A 129 -22.05 -9.76 6.99
C THR A 129 -20.74 -9.76 6.20
N SER A 130 -19.93 -8.71 6.32
CA SER A 130 -18.60 -8.66 5.67
C SER A 130 -17.65 -9.70 6.25
N GLY A 131 -17.74 -9.97 7.56
CA GLY A 131 -17.01 -11.06 8.21
C GLY A 131 -17.44 -12.44 7.70
N ASP A 132 -18.75 -12.66 7.53
CA ASP A 132 -19.29 -13.92 6.98
C ASP A 132 -18.91 -14.11 5.52
N PHE A 133 -18.89 -13.03 4.74
CA PHE A 133 -18.37 -13.05 3.37
C PHE A 133 -16.91 -13.51 3.33
N CYS A 134 -16.04 -12.94 4.17
CA CYS A 134 -14.63 -13.35 4.26
C CYS A 134 -14.45 -14.82 4.65
N ARG A 135 -15.32 -15.38 5.50
CA ARG A 135 -15.24 -16.80 5.94
C ARG A 135 -15.58 -17.79 4.84
N ARG A 136 -16.22 -17.36 3.75
CA ARG A 136 -16.57 -18.21 2.60
C ARG A 136 -15.40 -18.41 1.64
N PHE A 137 -14.34 -17.62 1.76
CA PHE A 137 -13.16 -17.77 0.90
C PHE A 137 -12.38 -19.05 1.23
N ASP A 138 -11.96 -19.70 0.17
CA ASP A 138 -10.97 -20.76 0.11
C ASP A 138 -9.84 -20.34 -0.86
N SER A 139 -8.86 -21.22 -1.08
CA SER A 139 -7.74 -20.92 -1.99
C SER A 139 -8.19 -20.69 -3.44
N GLY A 140 -9.22 -21.41 -3.90
CA GLY A 140 -9.72 -21.31 -5.27
C GLY A 140 -10.42 -19.97 -5.53
N SER A 141 -11.27 -19.54 -4.60
CA SER A 141 -11.96 -18.24 -4.67
C SER A 141 -11.02 -17.05 -4.49
N ILE A 142 -9.97 -17.17 -3.67
CA ILE A 142 -8.89 -16.17 -3.63
C ILE A 142 -8.20 -16.07 -4.99
N GLN A 143 -7.89 -17.20 -5.62
CA GLN A 143 -7.30 -17.21 -6.95
C GLN A 143 -8.25 -16.59 -7.99
N ALA A 144 -9.54 -16.94 -7.96
CA ALA A 144 -10.54 -16.37 -8.87
C ALA A 144 -10.63 -14.84 -8.73
N LEU A 145 -10.53 -14.32 -7.50
CA LEU A 145 -10.47 -12.88 -7.27
C LEU A 145 -9.19 -12.25 -7.85
N ILE A 146 -8.03 -12.88 -7.66
CA ILE A 146 -6.77 -12.43 -8.28
C ILE A 146 -6.91 -12.44 -9.81
N ASP A 147 -7.52 -13.47 -10.38
CA ASP A 147 -7.73 -13.61 -11.82
C ASP A 147 -8.69 -12.55 -12.37
N ALA A 148 -9.73 -12.16 -11.62
CA ALA A 148 -10.59 -11.02 -11.95
C ALA A 148 -9.79 -9.71 -12.04
N PHE A 149 -8.92 -9.46 -11.06
CA PHE A 149 -8.01 -8.31 -11.08
C PHE A 149 -7.03 -8.39 -12.26
N ASN A 150 -6.49 -9.57 -12.56
CA ASN A 150 -5.59 -9.79 -13.69
C ASN A 150 -6.27 -9.50 -15.03
N GLN A 151 -7.53 -9.91 -15.19
CA GLN A 151 -8.31 -9.63 -16.39
C GLN A 151 -8.52 -8.13 -16.59
N THR A 152 -8.92 -7.42 -15.54
CA THR A 152 -9.03 -5.96 -15.55
C THR A 152 -7.69 -5.30 -15.87
N ARG A 153 -6.61 -5.81 -15.27
CA ARG A 153 -5.25 -5.30 -15.44
C ARG A 153 -4.80 -5.34 -16.89
N LEU A 154 -5.11 -6.40 -17.65
CA LEU A 154 -4.82 -6.45 -19.09
C LEU A 154 -5.47 -5.29 -19.85
N ARG A 155 -6.72 -4.95 -19.53
CA ARG A 155 -7.40 -3.79 -20.13
C ARG A 155 -6.72 -2.48 -19.74
N VAL A 156 -6.30 -2.32 -18.50
CA VAL A 156 -5.59 -1.12 -18.03
C VAL A 156 -4.21 -1.00 -18.70
N TRP A 157 -3.45 -2.09 -18.78
CA TRP A 157 -2.14 -2.13 -19.42
C TRP A 157 -2.23 -1.85 -20.93
N SER A 158 -3.31 -2.24 -21.61
CA SER A 158 -3.52 -1.89 -23.03
C SER A 158 -3.55 -0.38 -23.32
N LYS A 159 -3.69 0.46 -22.29
CA LYS A 159 -3.67 1.93 -22.39
C LYS A 159 -2.30 2.54 -22.09
N GLN A 160 -1.30 1.73 -21.75
CA GLN A 160 0.05 2.20 -21.46
C GLN A 160 0.85 2.47 -22.75
N PRO A 161 1.85 3.37 -22.72
CA PRO A 161 2.70 3.63 -23.88
C PRO A 161 3.54 2.40 -24.25
N ASP A 162 3.99 2.31 -25.50
CA ASP A 162 4.82 1.19 -26.00
C ASP A 162 6.03 0.87 -25.11
N SER A 163 6.67 1.89 -24.53
CA SER A 163 7.80 1.73 -23.61
C SER A 163 7.48 0.91 -22.36
N PHE A 164 6.22 0.82 -21.96
CA PHE A 164 5.77 0.00 -20.84
C PHE A 164 6.03 -1.48 -21.08
N TRP A 165 5.85 -1.93 -22.33
CA TRP A 165 5.90 -3.33 -22.75
C TRP A 165 7.32 -3.86 -22.95
N GLU A 166 8.34 -3.00 -22.88
CA GLU A 166 9.73 -3.38 -23.10
C GLU A 166 10.22 -4.43 -22.10
N CYS A 167 9.86 -4.27 -20.82
CA CYS A 167 10.34 -5.16 -19.77
C CYS A 167 9.41 -5.17 -18.55
N ALA A 168 8.83 -6.32 -18.21
CA ALA A 168 8.15 -6.54 -16.94
C ALA A 168 9.18 -6.95 -15.88
N LYS A 169 9.31 -6.17 -14.81
CA LYS A 169 10.17 -6.50 -13.66
C LYS A 169 9.29 -7.03 -12.53
N ILE A 170 9.37 -8.32 -12.26
CA ILE A 170 8.55 -9.00 -11.27
C ILE A 170 9.41 -9.27 -10.04
N ASP A 171 8.98 -8.74 -8.90
CA ASP A 171 9.63 -8.92 -7.61
C ASP A 171 8.83 -9.91 -6.78
N ALA A 172 9.51 -10.90 -6.20
CA ALA A 172 8.94 -11.80 -5.20
C ALA A 172 9.63 -11.58 -3.86
N ASP A 173 8.81 -11.40 -2.81
CA ASP A 173 9.33 -11.21 -1.45
C ASP A 173 8.39 -11.80 -0.39
N GLY A 174 8.99 -12.28 0.70
CA GLY A 174 8.28 -12.79 1.88
C GLY A 174 8.27 -11.73 2.98
N SER A 175 7.11 -11.44 3.57
CA SER A 175 6.99 -10.44 4.64
C SER A 175 6.35 -11.02 5.89
N PHE A 176 6.91 -10.75 7.07
CA PHE A 176 6.29 -11.15 8.33
C PHE A 176 5.21 -10.17 8.77
N THR A 177 4.00 -10.68 8.97
CA THR A 177 2.88 -9.93 9.55
C THR A 177 2.53 -10.49 10.92
N GLN A 178 3.02 -9.82 11.97
CA GLN A 178 2.76 -10.23 13.35
C GLN A 178 1.27 -10.16 13.70
N THR A 179 0.81 -11.13 14.47
CA THR A 179 -0.54 -11.18 15.03
C THR A 179 -0.48 -11.39 16.53
N ARG A 180 -1.44 -10.81 17.26
CA ARG A 180 -1.61 -11.03 18.70
C ARG A 180 -2.63 -12.11 19.01
N GLY A 181 -3.29 -12.66 18.00
CA GLY A 181 -4.30 -13.70 18.16
C GLY A 181 -3.70 -15.08 17.93
N GLU A 182 -3.34 -15.76 19.02
CA GLU A 182 -2.82 -17.14 19.02
C GLU A 182 -3.82 -18.18 18.48
N ARG A 183 -5.12 -17.83 18.44
CA ARG A 183 -6.20 -18.70 17.93
C ARG A 183 -6.62 -18.39 16.50
N LYS A 184 -5.89 -17.51 15.78
CA LYS A 184 -6.23 -17.23 14.38
C LYS A 184 -5.86 -18.42 13.51
N ALA A 185 -6.71 -18.79 12.56
CA ALA A 185 -6.38 -19.85 11.61
C ALA A 185 -5.19 -19.44 10.72
N GLY A 186 -4.31 -20.39 10.42
CA GLY A 186 -3.24 -20.25 9.43
C GLY A 186 -2.01 -19.41 9.83
N MET A 187 -1.96 -18.86 11.06
CA MET A 187 -0.71 -18.30 11.60
C MET A 187 0.24 -19.42 12.07
N ASP A 188 1.48 -19.07 12.39
CA ASP A 188 2.33 -19.91 13.23
C ASP A 188 3.44 -19.05 13.86
N ILE A 189 4.26 -19.66 14.70
CA ILE A 189 5.42 -19.04 15.34
C ILE A 189 6.59 -19.00 14.35
N ASN A 190 7.14 -17.82 14.08
CA ASN A 190 8.36 -17.69 13.27
C ASN A 190 9.63 -18.05 14.07
N TYR A 191 10.78 -17.99 13.40
CA TYR A 191 12.08 -18.24 14.02
C TYR A 191 12.41 -17.28 15.19
N ASN A 192 11.82 -16.08 15.22
CA ASN A 192 11.94 -15.11 16.31
C ASN A 192 10.98 -15.35 17.49
N ARG A 193 10.21 -16.45 17.44
CA ARG A 193 9.19 -16.83 18.44
C ARG A 193 7.98 -15.88 18.50
N ASP A 194 7.69 -15.17 17.42
CA ASP A 194 6.50 -14.34 17.29
C ASP A 194 5.40 -15.07 16.51
N TRP A 195 4.16 -14.97 17.00
CA TRP A 195 2.98 -15.36 16.24
C TRP A 195 2.80 -14.46 15.02
N CYS A 196 2.85 -15.02 13.81
CA CYS A 196 2.72 -14.24 12.59
C CYS A 196 2.22 -15.06 11.41
N TYR A 197 1.86 -14.33 10.36
CA TYR A 197 1.80 -14.85 9.00
C TYR A 197 3.08 -14.48 8.27
N HIS A 198 3.44 -15.25 7.25
CA HIS A 198 4.55 -14.98 6.35
C HIS A 198 4.06 -14.89 4.89
N PRO A 199 3.19 -13.92 4.55
CA PRO A 199 2.71 -13.77 3.18
C PRO A 199 3.85 -13.64 2.17
N LEU A 200 3.69 -14.35 1.05
CA LEU A 200 4.45 -14.14 -0.17
C LEU A 200 3.71 -13.09 -1.00
N ALA A 201 4.41 -12.05 -1.43
CA ALA A 201 3.91 -11.08 -2.39
C ALA A 201 4.73 -11.17 -3.68
N VAL A 202 4.02 -11.26 -4.82
CA VAL A 202 4.61 -11.11 -6.15
C VAL A 202 4.08 -9.82 -6.74
N THR A 203 4.97 -8.90 -7.11
CA THR A 203 4.62 -7.54 -7.52
C THR A 203 5.27 -7.17 -8.85
N LEU A 204 4.65 -6.26 -9.61
CA LEU A 204 5.27 -5.67 -10.80
C LEU A 204 5.94 -4.36 -10.41
N ALA A 205 7.26 -4.32 -10.44
CA ALA A 205 8.04 -3.14 -10.05
C ALA A 205 7.84 -1.93 -10.98
N ASN A 206 7.34 -2.14 -12.20
CA ASN A 206 7.04 -1.05 -13.15
C ASN A 206 5.96 -0.10 -12.60
N THR A 207 4.98 -0.64 -11.88
CA THR A 207 3.78 0.07 -11.40
C THR A 207 3.63 0.02 -9.88
N GLY A 208 4.31 -0.91 -9.21
CA GLY A 208 4.15 -1.20 -7.80
C GLY A 208 2.90 -2.03 -7.48
N GLU A 209 2.26 -2.64 -8.49
CA GLU A 209 1.03 -3.41 -8.28
C GLU A 209 1.30 -4.85 -7.84
N THR A 210 0.44 -5.40 -6.99
CA THR A 210 0.50 -6.80 -6.55
C THR A 210 -0.10 -7.72 -7.60
N LEU A 211 0.73 -8.58 -8.21
CA LEU A 211 0.30 -9.58 -9.18
C LEU A 211 -0.32 -10.80 -8.51
N SER A 212 0.25 -11.23 -7.39
CA SER A 212 -0.28 -12.32 -6.57
C SER A 212 0.10 -12.14 -5.10
N ILE A 213 -0.72 -12.69 -4.21
CA ILE A 213 -0.46 -12.76 -2.77
C ILE A 213 -0.88 -14.12 -2.24
N VAL A 214 0.04 -14.78 -1.53
CA VAL A 214 -0.24 -16.07 -0.88
C VAL A 214 0.02 -15.92 0.60
N ASN A 215 -1.03 -16.00 1.39
CA ASN A 215 -0.90 -15.94 2.84
C ASN A 215 -0.39 -17.30 3.37
N ARG A 216 0.70 -17.29 4.12
CA ARG A 216 1.34 -18.50 4.65
C ARG A 216 1.52 -18.41 6.16
N PRO A 217 1.61 -19.55 6.87
CA PRO A 217 1.99 -19.57 8.28
C PRO A 217 3.40 -19.01 8.52
N GLY A 218 3.62 -18.46 9.72
CA GLY A 218 4.86 -17.80 10.11
C GLY A 218 6.12 -18.68 10.13
N ASN A 219 5.96 -20.00 10.20
CA ASN A 219 7.05 -20.97 10.24
C ASN A 219 7.50 -21.45 8.85
N ARG A 220 6.92 -20.93 7.77
CA ARG A 220 7.26 -21.33 6.39
C ARG A 220 8.45 -20.55 5.85
N PRO A 221 9.32 -21.17 5.04
CA PRO A 221 10.43 -20.49 4.40
C PRO A 221 9.96 -19.50 3.34
N SER A 222 10.74 -18.45 3.08
CA SER A 222 10.35 -17.30 2.25
C SER A 222 10.00 -17.67 0.81
N HIS A 223 10.64 -18.72 0.27
CA HIS A 223 10.45 -19.17 -1.12
C HIS A 223 9.32 -20.17 -1.33
N GLU A 224 8.68 -20.68 -0.27
CA GLU A 224 7.65 -21.72 -0.40
C GLU A 224 6.49 -21.23 -1.29
N GLY A 225 6.22 -21.92 -2.39
CA GLY A 225 5.18 -21.55 -3.36
C GLY A 225 5.57 -20.45 -4.34
N ALA A 226 6.75 -19.83 -4.21
CA ALA A 226 7.14 -18.68 -5.03
C ALA A 226 7.27 -19.01 -6.52
N ALA A 227 7.76 -20.20 -6.87
CA ALA A 227 7.88 -20.59 -8.28
C ALA A 227 6.53 -20.63 -8.99
N VAL A 228 5.49 -21.15 -8.34
CA VAL A 228 4.14 -21.24 -8.91
C VAL A 228 3.56 -19.85 -9.17
N GLU A 229 3.75 -18.93 -8.23
CA GLU A 229 3.25 -17.57 -8.37
C GLU A 229 4.06 -16.75 -9.39
N LEU A 230 5.37 -16.98 -9.50
CA LEU A 230 6.20 -16.41 -10.56
C LEU A 230 5.80 -16.94 -11.94
N ASP A 231 5.51 -18.24 -12.07
CA ASP A 231 5.03 -18.86 -13.31
C ASP A 231 3.67 -18.26 -13.72
N ARG A 232 2.75 -18.03 -12.78
CA ARG A 232 1.47 -17.34 -13.03
C ARG A 232 1.67 -15.90 -13.48
N ALA A 233 2.53 -15.15 -12.79
CA ALA A 233 2.87 -13.77 -13.15
C ALA A 233 3.53 -13.70 -14.54
N LEU A 234 4.37 -14.68 -14.87
CA LEU A 234 4.98 -14.84 -16.19
C LEU A 234 3.92 -15.03 -17.27
N LEU A 235 2.99 -15.96 -17.09
CA LEU A 235 1.90 -16.20 -18.04
C LEU A 235 1.08 -14.93 -18.28
N LEU A 236 0.73 -14.21 -17.21
CA LEU A 236 0.01 -12.94 -17.30
C LEU A 236 0.80 -11.89 -18.11
N CYS A 237 2.10 -11.73 -17.83
CA CYS A 237 2.93 -10.76 -18.54
C CYS A 237 3.15 -11.14 -20.01
N LEU A 238 3.28 -12.44 -20.31
CA LEU A 238 3.36 -12.93 -21.69
C LEU A 238 2.06 -12.66 -22.45
N GLN A 239 0.90 -12.96 -21.85
CA GLN A 239 -0.41 -12.68 -22.41
C GLN A 239 -0.62 -11.20 -22.68
N ALA A 240 -0.13 -10.36 -21.77
CA ALA A 240 -0.21 -8.92 -21.91
C ALA A 240 0.61 -8.42 -23.11
N GLY A 241 1.75 -9.06 -23.42
CA GLY A 241 2.58 -8.73 -24.58
C GLY A 241 3.96 -8.17 -24.23
N PHE A 242 4.45 -8.38 -23.01
CA PHE A 242 5.80 -7.93 -22.62
C PHE A 242 6.89 -8.60 -23.47
N ARG A 243 7.86 -7.80 -23.92
CA ARG A 243 8.98 -8.25 -24.77
C ARG A 243 10.04 -9.00 -23.97
N ARG A 244 10.28 -8.54 -22.74
CA ARG A 244 11.20 -9.15 -21.77
C ARG A 244 10.55 -9.23 -20.41
N ILE A 245 10.88 -10.27 -19.65
CA ILE A 245 10.39 -10.49 -18.30
C ILE A 245 11.60 -10.77 -17.40
N VAL A 246 11.69 -10.07 -16.28
CA VAL A 246 12.79 -10.16 -15.33
C VAL A 246 12.23 -10.53 -13.97
N PHE A 247 12.63 -11.68 -13.43
CA PHE A 247 12.39 -12.01 -12.03
C PHE A 247 13.47 -11.43 -11.14
N ARG A 248 13.07 -10.91 -9.97
CA ARG A 248 13.98 -10.50 -8.91
C ARG A 248 13.49 -11.06 -7.57
N GLY A 249 14.46 -11.44 -6.74
CA GLY A 249 14.23 -11.92 -5.40
C GLY A 249 15.55 -11.98 -4.65
N ASP A 250 15.47 -12.08 -3.32
CA ASP A 250 16.66 -12.29 -2.51
C ASP A 250 17.21 -13.73 -2.66
N THR A 251 18.11 -14.10 -1.77
CA THR A 251 18.77 -15.41 -1.81
C THR A 251 17.81 -16.59 -1.63
N ASP A 252 16.74 -16.42 -0.85
CA ASP A 252 15.82 -17.52 -0.57
C ASP A 252 15.09 -17.96 -1.85
N PHE A 253 14.89 -17.06 -2.82
CA PHE A 253 14.14 -17.33 -4.06
C PHE A 253 14.92 -18.10 -5.13
N SER A 254 16.22 -18.36 -4.91
CA SER A 254 17.07 -19.17 -5.82
C SER A 254 16.71 -20.66 -5.79
N GLN A 255 15.62 -21.01 -6.48
CA GLN A 255 15.12 -22.37 -6.59
C GLN A 255 15.80 -23.10 -7.77
N THR A 256 16.90 -23.81 -7.49
CA THR A 256 17.73 -24.47 -8.52
C THR A 256 16.95 -25.41 -9.46
N THR A 257 15.87 -26.03 -8.98
CA THR A 257 15.00 -26.91 -9.77
C THR A 257 14.18 -26.17 -10.84
N ARG A 258 14.14 -24.83 -10.81
CA ARG A 258 13.35 -23.98 -11.71
C ARG A 258 14.19 -23.13 -12.64
N LEU A 259 15.48 -22.90 -12.32
CA LEU A 259 16.34 -21.98 -13.05
C LEU A 259 16.47 -22.34 -14.53
N ASP A 260 16.76 -23.61 -14.84
CA ASP A 260 16.90 -24.07 -16.22
C ASP A 260 15.60 -23.91 -17.03
N GLY A 261 14.45 -24.14 -16.39
CA GLY A 261 13.14 -23.96 -17.02
C GLY A 261 12.83 -22.50 -17.34
N TRP A 262 13.23 -21.57 -16.46
CA TRP A 262 13.11 -20.14 -16.72
C TRP A 262 14.12 -19.65 -17.76
N ASP A 263 15.36 -20.12 -17.73
CA ASP A 263 16.41 -19.74 -18.69
C ASP A 263 16.11 -20.25 -20.12
N ALA A 264 15.46 -21.41 -20.23
CA ALA A 264 15.01 -21.96 -21.52
C ALA A 264 14.06 -21.03 -22.28
N ASN A 265 13.38 -20.09 -21.60
CA ASN A 265 12.57 -19.06 -22.25
C ASN A 265 13.43 -17.83 -22.58
N ALA A 266 13.70 -17.60 -23.86
CA ALA A 266 14.53 -16.49 -24.33
C ALA A 266 14.07 -15.09 -23.87
N LYS A 267 12.78 -14.92 -23.51
CA LYS A 267 12.24 -13.65 -22.99
C LYS A 267 12.45 -13.46 -21.49
N VAL A 268 12.77 -14.52 -20.76
CA VAL A 268 12.89 -14.51 -19.30
C VAL A 268 14.34 -14.32 -18.90
N ARG A 269 14.55 -13.48 -17.90
CA ARG A 269 15.82 -13.33 -17.17
C ARG A 269 15.50 -13.33 -15.69
N PHE A 270 16.46 -13.69 -14.86
CA PHE A 270 16.28 -13.63 -13.42
C PHE A 270 17.54 -13.12 -12.73
N TYR A 271 17.33 -12.37 -11.64
CA TYR A 271 18.36 -11.89 -10.74
C TYR A 271 17.96 -12.29 -9.32
N PHE A 272 18.42 -13.46 -8.90
CA PHE A 272 18.24 -13.94 -7.53
C PHE A 272 19.56 -13.82 -6.77
N GLY A 273 19.48 -13.51 -5.49
CA GLY A 273 20.63 -13.72 -4.60
C GLY A 273 21.01 -15.20 -4.58
N TYR A 274 22.26 -15.53 -4.32
CA TYR A 274 22.67 -16.92 -4.14
C TYR A 274 23.58 -17.01 -2.92
N ASP A 275 23.39 -18.07 -2.12
CA ASP A 275 24.19 -18.26 -0.93
C ASP A 275 25.67 -18.39 -1.29
N SER A 276 26.51 -17.79 -0.45
CA SER A 276 27.97 -17.91 -0.57
C SER A 276 28.41 -19.31 -0.15
N LYS A 277 28.23 -20.28 -1.05
CA LYS A 277 28.66 -21.65 -0.83
C LYS A 277 30.18 -21.74 -1.00
N GLN A 278 30.85 -22.50 -0.14
CA GLN A 278 32.32 -22.61 -0.13
C GLN A 278 32.92 -22.99 -1.49
N ASN A 279 32.22 -23.84 -2.26
CA ASN A 279 32.65 -24.20 -3.61
C ASN A 279 32.59 -23.01 -4.58
N LEU A 280 31.56 -22.15 -4.49
CA LEU A 280 31.44 -20.95 -5.30
C LEU A 280 32.44 -19.88 -4.87
N GLU A 281 32.70 -19.72 -3.57
CA GLU A 281 33.76 -18.87 -3.04
C GLU A 281 35.13 -19.30 -3.60
N ALA A 282 35.45 -20.60 -3.52
CA ALA A 282 36.71 -21.12 -4.03
C ALA A 282 36.87 -20.97 -5.56
N ILE A 283 35.78 -21.10 -6.32
CA ILE A 283 35.80 -20.83 -7.77
C ILE A 283 36.05 -19.34 -8.03
N ALA A 284 35.37 -18.46 -7.29
CA ALA A 284 35.52 -17.02 -7.41
C ALA A 284 36.95 -16.56 -7.08
N GLU A 285 37.55 -17.07 -6.00
CA GLU A 285 38.93 -16.73 -5.59
C GLU A 285 39.99 -17.17 -6.60
N LYS A 286 39.70 -18.21 -7.39
CA LYS A 286 40.60 -18.69 -8.45
C LYS A 286 40.51 -17.90 -9.75
N LEU A 287 39.56 -16.96 -9.88
CA LEU A 287 39.45 -16.14 -11.08
C LEU A 287 40.63 -15.15 -11.16
N PRO A 288 41.24 -14.97 -12.35
CA PRO A 288 42.34 -14.04 -12.53
C PRO A 288 41.88 -12.60 -12.28
N GLU A 289 42.80 -11.71 -11.90
CA GLU A 289 42.45 -10.33 -11.54
C GLU A 289 41.70 -9.59 -12.67
N ALA A 290 42.09 -9.89 -13.92
CA ALA A 290 41.47 -9.34 -15.13
C ALA A 290 40.00 -9.75 -15.35
N ALA A 291 39.51 -10.81 -14.68
CA ALA A 291 38.10 -11.20 -14.73
C ALA A 291 37.22 -10.36 -13.81
N TRP A 292 37.82 -9.53 -12.94
CA TRP A 292 37.08 -8.63 -12.06
C TRP A 292 36.87 -7.27 -12.71
N HIS A 293 35.60 -6.89 -12.87
CA HIS A 293 35.23 -5.53 -13.24
C HIS A 293 34.77 -4.75 -12.01
N LYS A 294 35.29 -3.54 -11.86
CA LYS A 294 34.84 -2.64 -10.79
C LYS A 294 33.40 -2.21 -11.09
N LEU A 295 32.50 -2.52 -10.17
CA LEU A 295 31.13 -2.03 -10.25
C LEU A 295 31.12 -0.54 -9.88
N GLU A 296 30.90 0.32 -10.87
CA GLU A 296 30.68 1.74 -10.61
C GLU A 296 29.25 1.96 -10.10
N LEU A 297 29.12 2.04 -8.78
CA LEU A 297 27.87 2.41 -8.13
C LEU A 297 27.63 3.90 -8.35
N SER A 298 26.58 4.24 -9.12
CA SER A 298 26.12 5.63 -9.19
C SER A 298 25.68 6.10 -7.79
N ARG A 299 26.02 7.35 -7.43
CA ARG A 299 25.67 7.96 -6.12
C ARG A 299 24.18 7.88 -5.77
N ALA A 300 23.29 7.70 -6.75
CA ALA A 300 21.86 7.54 -6.55
C ALA A 300 21.47 6.18 -5.90
N ILE A 301 22.31 5.15 -5.98
CA ILE A 301 22.09 3.83 -5.35
C ILE A 301 22.61 3.82 -3.91
N LEU A 302 23.64 4.62 -3.62
CA LEU A 302 24.18 4.85 -2.27
C LEU A 302 23.33 5.90 -1.54
N GLY A 303 22.04 5.64 -1.34
CA GLY A 303 21.23 6.42 -0.41
C GLY A 303 21.88 6.37 0.99
N GLU A 304 22.09 7.55 1.57
CA GLU A 304 22.69 7.83 2.89
C GLU A 304 22.75 6.63 3.84
N SER A 305 23.81 5.84 3.72
CA SER A 305 24.18 4.84 4.71
C SER A 305 25.43 5.37 5.38
N GLU A 306 25.26 6.24 6.37
CA GLU A 306 26.32 6.51 7.34
C GLU A 306 26.71 5.16 7.95
N VAL A 307 27.94 4.74 7.70
CA VAL A 307 28.55 3.55 8.27
C VAL A 307 28.61 3.74 9.79
N ALA A 308 27.64 3.16 10.50
CA ALA A 308 27.66 3.13 11.96
C ALA A 308 28.74 2.15 12.43
N THR A 309 29.85 2.68 12.93
CA THR A 309 30.92 1.93 13.59
C THR A 309 30.37 1.24 14.84
N PRO A 310 30.63 -0.07 15.07
CA PRO A 310 30.06 -0.76 16.22
C PRO A 310 30.89 -0.49 17.48
N THR A 311 30.44 0.43 18.33
CA THR A 311 30.91 0.51 19.72
C THR A 311 30.23 -0.57 20.55
N GLY A 312 31.01 -1.56 20.99
CA GLY A 312 30.56 -2.55 21.96
C GLY A 312 30.30 -1.91 23.34
N LYS A 313 29.19 -2.31 23.98
CA LYS A 313 29.03 -2.41 25.44
C LYS A 313 27.72 -3.15 25.75
N HIS A 314 27.83 -4.24 26.51
CA HIS A 314 26.72 -4.83 27.25
C HIS A 314 26.23 -3.85 28.33
N GLN A 315 24.90 -3.67 28.40
CA GLN A 315 24.08 -3.27 29.57
C GLN A 315 22.62 -3.40 29.08
N GLY A 316 21.71 -4.10 29.76
CA GLY A 316 21.18 -3.72 31.07
C GLY A 316 19.94 -2.86 30.87
N ALA A 317 18.82 -3.29 31.45
CA ALA A 317 17.46 -2.76 31.35
C ALA A 317 17.27 -1.24 31.12
N ASP A 318 16.17 -0.95 30.39
CA ASP A 318 15.36 0.27 30.40
C ASP A 318 15.98 1.56 29.80
N ARG A 319 15.54 1.95 28.59
CA ARG A 319 15.60 3.32 28.03
C ARG A 319 14.83 3.49 26.68
N PRO A 320 14.46 4.72 26.29
CA PRO A 320 13.20 5.07 25.62
C PRO A 320 13.21 4.90 24.09
N ARG A 321 12.00 4.90 23.51
CA ARG A 321 11.76 4.91 22.05
C ARG A 321 12.64 5.93 21.32
N ALA A 322 13.46 5.46 20.39
CA ALA A 322 14.19 6.29 19.44
C ALA A 322 13.20 6.98 18.48
N GLY A 323 13.32 8.31 18.40
CA GLY A 323 12.54 9.14 17.48
C GLY A 323 13.02 8.99 16.04
N ILE A 324 12.05 8.97 15.12
CA ILE A 324 12.27 9.04 13.67
C ILE A 324 12.96 10.38 13.37
N ARG A 325 14.19 10.35 12.81
CA ARG A 325 14.81 11.54 12.20
C ARG A 325 14.01 11.92 10.95
N LYS A 326 13.48 13.13 10.91
CA LYS A 326 13.01 13.78 9.68
C LYS A 326 14.25 14.20 8.89
N CYS A 327 14.39 13.74 7.64
CA CYS A 327 15.32 14.38 6.70
C CYS A 327 14.78 15.78 6.37
N GLU A 328 15.61 16.79 6.60
CA GLU A 328 15.41 18.13 6.04
C GLU A 328 15.79 18.08 4.56
N VAL A 329 14.86 18.51 3.69
CA VAL A 329 15.15 18.69 2.27
C VAL A 329 15.59 20.14 2.09
N ASP A 330 16.84 20.31 1.69
CA ASP A 330 17.46 21.60 1.42
C ASP A 330 16.82 22.23 0.17
N LEU A 331 16.07 23.32 0.37
CA LEU A 331 15.41 24.08 -0.69
C LEU A 331 16.43 25.08 -1.28
N ARG A 332 17.01 24.75 -2.44
CA ARG A 332 17.69 25.75 -3.28
C ARG A 332 16.85 26.11 -4.50
N SER A 333 16.40 27.37 -4.51
CA SER A 333 16.18 28.28 -5.64
C SER A 333 15.41 27.79 -6.88
N GLY A 334 14.30 28.48 -7.17
CA GLY A 334 13.33 28.13 -8.20
C GLY A 334 13.84 28.08 -9.65
N GLY A 335 13.23 27.17 -10.41
CA GLY A 335 13.25 27.13 -11.87
C GLY A 335 11.93 26.55 -12.37
N ARG A 336 11.20 27.31 -13.19
CA ARG A 336 9.96 26.85 -13.87
C ARG A 336 10.34 25.88 -14.98
N VAL A 337 9.69 24.72 -15.05
CA VAL A 337 9.68 23.90 -16.26
C VAL A 337 8.41 24.23 -17.05
N ARG A 338 8.56 24.84 -18.23
CA ARG A 338 7.49 25.02 -19.23
C ARG A 338 7.36 23.72 -20.04
N VAL A 339 6.14 23.25 -20.25
CA VAL A 339 5.82 22.19 -21.22
C VAL A 339 5.08 22.84 -22.40
N PRO A 340 5.45 22.56 -23.68
CA PRO A 340 4.79 23.15 -24.85
C PRO A 340 3.35 22.64 -25.04
N THR A 341 2.45 23.52 -25.49
CA THR A 341 1.00 23.29 -25.67
C THR A 341 0.62 22.82 -27.08
N ASP A 342 1.58 22.38 -27.86
CA ASP A 342 1.40 22.24 -29.30
C ASP A 342 1.11 20.77 -29.61
N ARG A 343 -0.13 20.31 -29.36
CA ARG A 343 -0.82 19.14 -29.97
C ARG A 343 -2.04 18.70 -29.14
N LEU A 344 -3.06 19.55 -29.07
CA LEU A 344 -4.42 19.09 -28.75
C LEU A 344 -5.32 19.33 -29.97
N PRO A 345 -5.99 18.30 -30.53
CA PRO A 345 -6.93 18.49 -31.63
C PRO A 345 -8.16 19.31 -31.20
N LYS A 346 -8.63 20.14 -32.14
CA LYS A 346 -9.68 21.16 -32.02
C LYS A 346 -10.99 20.59 -31.47
N GLY A 347 -11.58 21.29 -30.51
CA GLY A 347 -12.94 21.06 -30.03
C GLY A 347 -13.99 21.55 -31.04
N VAL A 348 -15.05 20.77 -31.17
CA VAL A 348 -16.27 21.09 -31.92
C VAL A 348 -17.08 22.12 -31.12
N SER A 349 -17.45 23.23 -31.77
CA SER A 349 -18.33 24.27 -31.23
C SER A 349 -19.80 23.82 -31.23
N PRO A 350 -20.61 24.33 -30.30
CA PRO A 350 -21.97 24.74 -30.63
C PRO A 350 -22.11 26.26 -30.49
N GLY A 351 -22.68 26.88 -31.52
CA GLY A 351 -22.93 28.30 -31.63
C GLY A 351 -23.89 28.82 -30.55
N GLY A 352 -23.66 30.07 -30.18
CA GLY A 352 -24.64 30.86 -29.45
C GLY A 352 -25.44 31.71 -30.42
N ASP A 353 -26.72 31.89 -30.09
CA ASP A 353 -27.53 33.02 -30.53
C ASP A 353 -28.14 33.71 -29.31
N SER A 354 -28.54 34.95 -29.53
CA SER A 354 -28.61 36.05 -28.56
C SER A 354 -30.06 36.45 -28.23
N GLN A 355 -30.23 37.16 -27.08
CA GLN A 355 -31.38 37.98 -26.64
C GLN A 355 -32.64 37.19 -26.17
N GLU A 356 -33.46 37.61 -25.19
CA GLU A 356 -33.82 38.94 -24.65
C GLU A 356 -34.52 38.79 -23.28
N SER A 357 -34.73 39.90 -22.56
CA SER A 357 -35.29 39.99 -21.20
C SER A 357 -36.83 40.01 -21.13
N PHE A 358 -37.45 39.29 -20.19
CA PHE A 358 -38.82 39.59 -19.72
C PHE A 358 -39.05 39.30 -18.23
N ARG A 359 -39.72 40.24 -17.55
CA ARG A 359 -40.21 40.18 -16.17
C ARG A 359 -41.39 39.20 -16.03
N GLY A 360 -41.43 38.47 -14.91
CA GLY A 360 -42.68 38.23 -14.17
C GLY A 360 -43.07 36.78 -13.82
N LYS A 361 -43.37 36.59 -12.51
CA LYS A 361 -44.20 35.58 -11.84
C LYS A 361 -43.59 34.20 -11.47
N ARG A 362 -43.79 33.88 -10.19
CA ARG A 362 -43.45 32.63 -9.47
C ARG A 362 -43.93 31.37 -10.19
N ARG A 363 -43.08 30.34 -10.21
CA ARG A 363 -43.47 28.91 -10.13
C ARG A 363 -42.33 28.07 -9.54
N ILE A 364 -42.71 27.08 -8.76
CA ILE A 364 -41.88 26.10 -8.05
C ILE A 364 -41.44 24.99 -9.03
N ARG A 365 -40.15 24.62 -9.08
CA ARG A 365 -39.62 23.22 -8.98
C ARG A 365 -38.13 23.05 -9.33
N SER A 366 -37.57 22.01 -8.69
CA SER A 366 -36.35 21.21 -8.91
C SER A 366 -34.95 21.85 -8.78
N VAL A 367 -34.22 21.36 -7.79
CA VAL A 367 -32.81 21.65 -7.48
C VAL A 367 -31.92 20.62 -8.18
N SER A 368 -31.00 21.09 -9.00
CA SER A 368 -29.84 20.30 -9.45
C SER A 368 -28.69 20.57 -8.48
N GLY A 369 -28.43 19.62 -7.59
CA GLY A 369 -27.31 19.67 -6.65
C GLY A 369 -26.00 19.35 -7.37
N ARG A 370 -25.19 20.37 -7.63
CA ARG A 370 -23.79 20.15 -8.05
C ARG A 370 -22.99 19.68 -6.85
N THR A 371 -22.53 18.44 -6.87
CA THR A 371 -21.60 17.88 -5.88
C THR A 371 -20.25 18.59 -5.96
N LEU A 372 -19.88 19.29 -4.89
CA LEU A 372 -18.61 19.99 -4.77
C LEU A 372 -17.56 19.00 -4.25
N PHE A 373 -16.60 18.62 -5.08
CA PHE A 373 -15.49 17.76 -4.67
C PHE A 373 -14.50 18.51 -3.78
N LEU A 374 -14.47 18.18 -2.49
CA LEU A 374 -13.44 18.60 -1.55
C LEU A 374 -12.37 17.51 -1.46
N LEU A 375 -11.21 17.76 -2.08
CA LEU A 375 -10.01 16.93 -1.90
C LEU A 375 -9.40 17.25 -0.53
N HIS A 376 -9.51 16.29 0.39
CA HIS A 376 -8.88 16.39 1.69
C HIS A 376 -7.58 15.57 1.71
N HIS A 377 -6.46 16.26 1.90
CA HIS A 377 -5.21 15.65 2.36
C HIS A 377 -5.13 15.82 3.87
N GLN A 378 -5.37 14.74 4.61
CA GLN A 378 -4.75 14.55 5.92
C GLN A 378 -3.87 13.32 5.86
N ARG A 379 -2.59 13.51 6.16
CA ARG A 379 -1.68 12.43 6.53
C ARG A 379 -2.06 11.98 7.94
N PRO A 380 -2.23 10.68 8.23
CA PRO A 380 -2.33 10.21 9.60
C PRO A 380 -0.97 10.38 10.29
N GLY A 381 -0.87 11.36 11.18
CA GLY A 381 0.20 11.43 12.16
C GLY A 381 -0.06 10.39 13.24
N VAL A 382 0.85 9.43 13.39
CA VAL A 382 0.90 8.48 14.49
C VAL A 382 0.99 9.27 15.80
N HIS A 383 -0.07 9.32 16.63
CA HIS A 383 0.02 9.58 18.08
C HIS A 383 -1.07 8.78 18.79
N GLY A 384 -0.69 7.61 19.30
CA GLY A 384 -1.49 6.86 20.25
C GLY A 384 -1.32 7.40 21.66
N ARG A 385 -2.44 7.69 22.33
CA ARG A 385 -2.60 7.49 23.78
C ARG A 385 -4.07 7.21 24.04
N ARG A 386 -4.36 5.94 24.37
CA ARG A 386 -5.65 5.48 24.88
C ARG A 386 -5.90 6.13 26.24
N SER A 387 -6.96 6.91 26.39
CA SER A 387 -7.57 7.21 27.67
C SER A 387 -8.36 5.99 28.13
N ARG A 388 -7.83 5.26 29.12
CA ARG A 388 -8.59 4.24 29.86
C ARG A 388 -9.39 4.93 30.96
N LEU A 389 -10.71 4.79 30.91
CA LEU A 389 -11.56 5.00 32.08
C LEU A 389 -11.29 3.87 33.09
N ARG A 390 -10.99 4.26 34.33
CA ARG A 390 -10.85 3.37 35.49
C ARG A 390 -12.24 3.02 36.01
N SER A 391 -12.52 1.73 36.17
CA SER A 391 -13.38 1.25 37.26
C SER A 391 -12.77 -0.03 37.83
N GLN A 392 -12.68 -0.05 39.15
CA GLN A 392 -11.96 -1.01 39.98
C GLN A 392 -12.58 -2.41 39.97
N ARG A 393 -11.75 -3.46 40.12
CA ARG A 393 -11.76 -4.33 41.31
C ARG A 393 -10.51 -5.23 41.33
N SER A 394 -10.01 -5.40 42.55
CA SER A 394 -8.81 -6.08 43.01
C SER A 394 -8.98 -7.60 43.09
N LEU A 395 -7.93 -8.37 42.80
CA LEU A 395 -7.64 -9.67 43.43
C LEU A 395 -6.12 -9.95 43.35
N GLN A 396 -5.56 -10.42 44.47
CA GLN A 396 -4.12 -10.68 44.71
C GLN A 396 -3.69 -12.09 44.26
N SER A 397 -2.44 -12.23 43.83
CA SER A 397 -1.51 -13.33 44.16
C SER A 397 -0.10 -12.81 43.82
N GLY A 398 1.00 -13.10 44.52
CA GLY A 398 1.45 -14.34 45.15
C GLY A 398 2.87 -14.57 44.60
N LYS A 399 3.88 -14.40 45.45
CA LYS A 399 5.32 -14.36 45.12
C LYS A 399 5.87 -15.67 44.54
N SER A 400 6.74 -15.48 43.53
CA SER A 400 8.07 -16.07 43.28
C SER A 400 8.33 -17.58 43.42
N ASP A 401 9.01 -18.14 42.41
CA ASP A 401 10.24 -18.89 42.68
C ASP A 401 11.29 -18.85 41.56
N LYS A 402 12.56 -18.90 41.97
CA LYS A 402 13.79 -18.84 41.16
C LYS A 402 14.32 -20.25 40.84
N ARG A 403 15.03 -20.40 39.71
CA ARG A 403 16.39 -21.00 39.55
C ARG A 403 16.67 -21.36 38.07
N SER A 404 17.60 -20.68 37.41
CA SER A 404 18.99 -21.11 37.10
C SER A 404 19.08 -22.31 36.14
N SER A 405 19.66 -22.16 34.94
CA SER A 405 21.10 -22.38 34.76
C SER A 405 21.64 -21.80 33.44
N ARG A 406 22.92 -21.38 33.48
CA ARG A 406 23.77 -20.92 32.36
C ARG A 406 24.43 -22.12 31.68
N ALA A 407 24.65 -22.04 30.36
CA ALA A 407 25.77 -22.72 29.70
C ALA A 407 26.26 -21.97 28.44
N VAL A 408 27.50 -21.46 28.55
CA VAL A 408 28.63 -21.42 27.60
C VAL A 408 28.43 -20.90 26.16
N ALA A 409 29.14 -19.80 25.87
CA ALA A 409 29.34 -19.22 24.54
C ALA A 409 30.68 -19.68 23.93
N GLY A 410 30.68 -20.03 22.64
CA GLY A 410 31.87 -20.20 21.79
C GLY A 410 32.03 -19.03 20.81
N PRO A 411 33.25 -18.74 20.30
CA PRO A 411 33.54 -17.49 19.58
C PRO A 411 33.03 -17.50 18.14
N CYS A 412 32.28 -16.45 17.78
CA CYS A 412 31.75 -16.21 16.44
C CYS A 412 32.74 -15.34 15.63
N THR A 413 33.33 -15.91 14.58
CA THR A 413 34.21 -15.22 13.63
C THR A 413 33.39 -14.39 12.64
N ARG A 414 33.76 -13.12 12.51
CA ARG A 414 33.12 -12.11 11.63
C ARG A 414 33.40 -12.44 10.15
N ARG A 415 32.38 -12.42 9.29
CA ARG A 415 32.54 -12.34 7.82
C ARG A 415 31.65 -11.23 7.26
N CYS A 416 32.28 -10.34 6.50
CA CYS A 416 31.66 -9.27 5.70
C CYS A 416 30.98 -9.86 4.45
N THR A 417 29.79 -9.37 4.12
CA THR A 417 29.02 -9.81 2.95
C THR A 417 29.45 -9.02 1.71
N ILE A 418 29.90 -9.73 0.66
CA ILE A 418 30.19 -9.20 -0.68
C ILE A 418 29.07 -9.69 -1.61
N TRP A 419 28.41 -8.77 -2.34
CA TRP A 419 27.42 -9.11 -3.38
C TRP A 419 28.11 -9.24 -4.75
N LYS A 420 27.87 -10.34 -5.48
CA LYS A 420 28.28 -10.53 -6.88
C LYS A 420 27.20 -11.27 -7.68
N ALA A 421 26.80 -10.68 -8.81
CA ALA A 421 25.98 -11.31 -9.84
C ALA A 421 26.89 -12.00 -10.86
N ILE A 422 26.55 -13.24 -11.25
CA ILE A 422 27.22 -13.96 -12.35
C ILE A 422 26.22 -14.06 -13.49
N GLY A 423 26.41 -13.25 -14.54
CA GLY A 423 25.86 -13.51 -15.86
C GLY A 423 26.99 -14.02 -16.74
N ARG A 424 26.89 -15.25 -17.26
CA ARG A 424 27.82 -15.77 -18.27
C ARG A 424 27.32 -15.36 -19.66
N THR A 425 28.15 -14.62 -20.36
CA THR A 425 28.20 -14.56 -21.82
C THR A 425 28.69 -15.90 -22.36
N TRP A 426 27.87 -16.56 -23.19
CA TRP A 426 28.24 -17.16 -24.48
C TRP A 426 27.00 -17.21 -25.36
#